data_AF-A0A3A5V0J2-F1
#
_entry.id   AF-A0A3A5V0J2-F1
#
_cell.length_a   1.000
_cell.length_b   1.000
_cell.length_c   1.000
_cell.angle_alpha   90.00
_cell.angle_beta   90.00
_cell.angle_gamma   90.00
#
_symmetry.space_group_name_H-M   'P 1'
#
loop_
_entity.id
_entity.type
_entity.pdbx_description
1 polymer ?
#
loop_
_entity_poly.entity_id
_entity_poly.type
_entity_poly.pdbx_seq_one_letter_code
_entity_poly.pdbx_strand_id
1 'polypeptide(L)' 'MGNIRPSFIKIRAIRLCEEHGEKFTDDFDHNKVMVSQLTDVDSKKLRNWIAGYVTRYRQRRTD' A
#
# COMPACT_ATOMS: atom_id res chain seq x y z
N MET A 1 21.18 -1.25 11.82
CA MET A 1 20.58 -1.91 10.63
C MET A 1 19.30 -1.17 10.27
N GLY A 2 19.13 -0.73 9.01
CA GLY A 2 18.02 0.14 8.59
C GLY A 2 16.71 -0.63 8.31
N ASN A 3 15.56 -0.03 8.62
CA ASN A 3 14.23 -0.59 8.33
C ASN A 3 13.80 -0.29 6.89
N ILE A 4 14.39 -0.98 5.92
CA ILE A 4 14.04 -0.85 4.50
C ILE A 4 12.98 -1.89 4.14
N ARG A 5 11.85 -1.44 3.58
CA ARG A 5 10.83 -2.35 3.04
C ARG A 5 11.36 -3.06 1.79
N PRO A 6 11.16 -4.38 1.64
CA PRO A 6 11.57 -5.12 0.45
C PRO A 6 10.97 -4.54 -0.84
N SER A 7 11.67 -4.69 -1.97
CA SER A 7 11.25 -4.11 -3.25
C SER A 7 9.89 -4.62 -3.73
N PHE A 8 9.57 -5.91 -3.52
CA PHE A 8 8.29 -6.48 -3.94
C PHE A 8 7.08 -5.81 -3.27
N ILE A 9 7.23 -5.32 -2.03
CA ILE A 9 6.17 -4.55 -1.34
C ILE A 9 5.92 -3.24 -2.07
N LYS A 10 6.99 -2.54 -2.45
CA LYS A 10 6.91 -1.25 -3.13
C LYS A 10 6.26 -1.40 -4.50
N ILE A 11 6.70 -2.41 -5.27
CA ILE A 11 6.16 -2.70 -6.60
C ILE A 11 4.66 -3.02 -6.52
N ARG A 12 4.24 -3.90 -5.60
CA ARG A 12 2.82 -4.22 -5.40
C ARG A 12 1.99 -3.00 -4.99
N ALA A 13 2.50 -2.19 -4.07
CA ALA A 13 1.81 -0.98 -3.62
C ALA A 13 1.68 0.07 -4.74
N ILE A 14 2.72 0.30 -5.54
CA ILE A 14 2.67 1.21 -6.69
C ILE A 14 1.64 0.72 -7.70
N ARG A 15 1.68 -0.56 -8.05
CA ARG A 15 0.73 -1.18 -8.98
C ARG A 15 -0.72 -1.03 -8.51
N LEU A 16 -0.99 -1.27 -7.23
CA LEU A 16 -2.33 -1.03 -6.66
C LEU A 16 -2.77 0.42 -6.78
N CYS A 17 -1.87 1.38 -6.56
CA CYS A 17 -2.17 2.80 -6.75
C CYS A 17 -2.41 3.17 -8.22
N GLU A 18 -1.77 2.49 -9.17
CA GLU A 18 -1.98 2.72 -10.61
C GLU A 18 -3.29 2.10 -11.10
N GLU A 19 -3.64 0.90 -10.63
CA GLU A 19 -4.85 0.17 -11.06
C GLU A 19 -6.13 0.65 -10.33
N HIS A 20 -6.01 1.10 -9.07
CA HIS A 20 -7.13 1.41 -8.18
C HIS A 20 -6.92 2.68 -7.36
N GLY A 21 -6.25 3.67 -7.95
CA GLY A 21 -5.84 4.90 -7.28
C GLY A 21 -6.99 5.63 -6.59
N GLU A 22 -8.16 5.70 -7.21
CA GLU A 22 -9.34 6.38 -6.66
C GLU A 22 -9.88 5.77 -5.34
N LYS A 23 -9.56 4.51 -5.07
CA LYS A 23 -10.03 3.77 -3.88
C LYS A 23 -9.20 4.02 -2.63
N PHE A 24 -7.96 4.49 -2.81
CA PHE A 24 -7.05 4.75 -1.70
C PHE A 24 -7.15 6.21 -1.24
N THR A 25 -6.87 6.45 0.03
CA THR A 25 -6.88 7.78 0.66
C THR A 25 -5.56 8.02 1.41
N ASP A 26 -5.48 9.12 2.16
CA ASP A 26 -4.35 9.38 3.06
C ASP A 26 -4.49 8.67 4.42
N ASP A 27 -5.59 7.96 4.66
CA ASP A 27 -5.84 7.22 5.89
C ASP A 27 -5.29 5.79 5.82
N PHE A 28 -4.52 5.41 6.84
CA PHE A 28 -3.88 4.09 6.90
C PHE A 28 -4.88 2.95 7.12
N ASP A 29 -5.87 3.14 7.98
CA ASP A 29 -6.82 2.10 8.34
C ASP A 29 -7.76 1.78 7.18
N HIS A 30 -8.23 2.79 6.45
CA HIS A 30 -8.95 2.66 5.19
C HIS A 30 -8.12 1.89 4.16
N ASN A 31 -6.87 2.33 3.90
CA ASN A 31 -6.01 1.68 2.92
C ASN A 31 -5.71 0.22 3.29
N LYS A 32 -5.62 -0.12 4.58
CA LYS A 32 -5.43 -1.49 5.06
C LYS A 32 -6.62 -2.39 4.71
N VAL A 33 -7.85 -1.87 4.82
CA VAL A 33 -9.07 -2.57 4.40
C VAL A 33 -9.06 -2.75 2.87
N MET A 34 -8.77 -1.69 2.11
CA MET A 34 -8.71 -1.76 0.65
C MET A 34 -7.66 -2.76 0.15
N VAL A 35 -6.45 -2.77 0.74
CA VAL A 35 -5.43 -3.77 0.40
C VAL A 35 -5.94 -5.19 0.69
N SER A 36 -6.70 -5.40 1.76
CA SER A 36 -7.26 -6.72 2.09
C SER A 36 -8.33 -7.18 1.10
N GLN A 37 -9.03 -6.23 0.46
CA GLN A 37 -10.08 -6.54 -0.53
C GLN A 37 -9.51 -6.71 -1.94
N LEU A 38 -8.43 -6.01 -2.25
CA LEU A 38 -7.82 -5.96 -3.58
C LEU A 38 -6.65 -6.96 -3.74
N THR A 39 -6.25 -7.64 -2.66
CA THR A 39 -5.14 -8.61 -2.70
C THR A 39 -5.41 -9.83 -1.82
N ASP A 40 -4.94 -10.99 -2.26
CA ASP A 40 -5.01 -12.25 -1.50
C ASP A 40 -3.84 -12.37 -0.50
N VAL A 41 -3.60 -11.32 0.29
CA VAL A 41 -2.49 -11.30 1.27
C VAL A 41 -2.97 -11.77 2.63
N ASP A 42 -2.60 -13.01 2.99
CA ASP A 42 -2.94 -13.60 4.29
C ASP A 42 -2.11 -13.03 5.46
N SER A 43 -0.90 -12.55 5.17
CA SER A 43 -0.01 -12.07 6.22
C SER A 43 -0.36 -10.64 6.66
N LYS A 44 -0.73 -10.48 7.93
CA LYS A 44 -0.93 -9.18 8.59
C LYS A 44 0.25 -8.22 8.38
N LYS A 45 1.49 -8.73 8.48
CA LYS A 45 2.70 -7.91 8.32
C LYS A 45 2.84 -7.39 6.89
N LEU A 46 2.63 -8.25 5.89
CA LEU A 46 2.70 -7.88 4.48
C LEU A 46 1.61 -6.87 4.13
N ARG A 47 0.36 -7.11 4.57
CA ARG A 47 -0.77 -6.18 4.36
C ARG A 47 -0.46 -4.80 4.92
N ASN A 48 0.03 -4.71 6.16
CA ASN A 48 0.38 -3.43 6.78
C ASN A 48 1.54 -2.72 6.05
N TRP A 49 2.51 -3.49 5.54
CA TRP A 49 3.60 -2.94 4.75
C TRP A 49 3.18 -2.44 3.37
N ILE A 50 2.20 -3.08 2.74
CA ILE A 50 1.65 -2.61 1.48
C ILE A 50 0.82 -1.35 1.74
N ALA A 51 -0.14 -1.41 2.67
CA ALA A 51 -1.01 -0.28 3.02
C ALA A 51 -0.23 0.97 3.42
N GLY A 52 0.79 0.82 4.28
CA GLY A 52 1.61 1.97 4.67
C GLY A 52 2.48 2.53 3.53
N TYR A 53 2.83 1.71 2.52
CA TYR A 53 3.56 2.21 1.37
C TYR A 53 2.62 2.91 0.37
N VAL A 54 1.40 2.39 0.20
CA VAL A 54 0.31 3.03 -0.55
C VAL A 54 0.04 4.44 -0.01
N THR A 55 -0.18 4.59 1.30
CA THR A 55 -0.39 5.91 1.93
C THR A 55 0.77 6.86 1.63
N ARG A 56 2.02 6.41 1.82
CA ARG A 56 3.20 7.24 1.58
C ARG A 56 3.40 7.58 0.11
N TYR A 57 3.08 6.66 -0.79
CA TYR A 57 3.19 6.87 -2.23
C TYR A 57 2.17 7.91 -2.70
N ARG A 58 0.92 7.80 -2.25
CA ARG A 58 -0.15 8.75 -2.56
C ARG A 58 0.18 10.17 -2.08
N GLN A 59 0.60 10.33 -0.83
CA GLN A 59 0.99 11.64 -0.27
C GLN A 59 2.12 12.33 -1.04
N ARG A 60 2.96 11.56 -1.75
CA ARG A 60 4.08 12.07 -2.56
C ARG A 60 3.71 12.27 -4.02
N ARG A 61 2.62 11.65 -4.47
CA ARG A 61 2.14 11.75 -5.83
C ARG A 61 1.17 12.92 -5.89
N THR A 62 1.73 14.11 -6.11
CA THR A 62 0.97 15.30 -6.50
C THR A 62 0.66 15.15 -7.98
N ASP A 63 -0.45 14.49 -8.30
CA ASP A 63 -1.06 14.48 -9.64
C ASP A 63 -2.11 15.60 -9.70
#